data_AF-A0A917P6B6-F1
#
_entry.id   AF-A0A917P6B6-F1
#
_cell.length_a   1.000
_cell.length_b   1.000
_cell.length_c   1.000
_cell.angle_alpha   90.00
_cell.angle_beta   90.00
_cell.angle_gamma   90.00
#
_symmetry.space_group_name_H-M   'P 1'
#
loop_
_entity.id
_entity.type
_entity.pdbx_description
1 polymer ?
#
loop_
_entity_poly.entity_id
_entity_poly.type
_entity_poly.pdbx_seq_one_letter_code
_entity_poly.pdbx_strand_id
1 'polypeptide(L)'
;MDRDFFAMGLLAFPQVRVVTLTEVGTHAVLDARVGGLVDSEQDLAAPLAAGTDGMLVIMDRGFVGVNVWQEFTKAGAHALIRAKTNNARTPVEHLPDGTYLAKISQWAGKRQVRTVTVRVIEYQVDSGETIRLLTDLLDPEQAPADELAALYHERWEAELPNRQIETFQRGPQQVLRSAQCACGPRKDSWAHRVTAGMDQPSFSEDGR
;
A
#
# COMPACT_ATOMS: atom_id res chain seq x y z
N MET A 1 23.50 -31.35 29.10
CA MET A 1 24.07 -31.49 27.76
C MET A 1 23.29 -32.61 27.08
N ASP A 2 22.59 -32.41 25.96
CA ASP A 2 22.64 -31.23 25.07
C ASP A 2 21.28 -30.65 24.67
N ARG A 3 21.31 -29.36 24.34
CA ARG A 3 20.22 -28.58 23.76
C ARG A 3 20.66 -28.29 22.32
N ASP A 4 20.22 -29.07 21.33
CA ASP A 4 20.34 -28.75 19.89
C ASP A 4 19.57 -29.77 19.03
N PHE A 5 18.24 -29.76 19.13
CA PHE A 5 17.37 -30.67 18.36
C PHE A 5 16.12 -29.99 17.77
N PHE A 6 16.12 -28.66 17.64
CA PHE A 6 14.93 -27.88 17.20
C PHE A 6 15.18 -26.83 16.12
N ALA A 7 16.33 -26.83 15.44
CA ALA A 7 16.68 -25.76 14.49
C ALA A 7 17.41 -26.26 13.23
N MET A 8 16.67 -26.85 12.27
CA MET A 8 16.96 -26.84 10.82
C MET A 8 15.88 -27.65 10.08
N GLY A 9 15.02 -27.00 9.27
CA GLY A 9 13.98 -27.75 8.53
C GLY A 9 12.88 -26.99 7.76
N LEU A 10 12.91 -25.66 7.63
CA LEU A 10 11.82 -24.88 7.00
C LEU A 10 12.26 -23.93 5.85
N LEU A 11 13.51 -24.05 5.36
CA LEU A 11 14.07 -23.18 4.31
C LEU A 11 14.26 -23.92 2.98
N ALA A 12 13.19 -24.53 2.45
CA ALA A 12 13.25 -25.38 1.25
C ALA A 12 12.56 -24.80 -0.02
N PHE A 13 12.10 -23.54 0.02
CA PHE A 13 11.34 -22.92 -1.08
C PHE A 13 11.77 -21.46 -1.35
N PRO A 14 11.97 -21.06 -2.61
CA PRO A 14 12.41 -19.70 -2.96
C PRO A 14 11.26 -18.70 -2.83
N GLN A 15 11.26 -17.95 -1.73
CA GLN A 15 10.30 -16.88 -1.45
C GLN A 15 10.54 -15.68 -2.39
N VAL A 16 9.59 -15.41 -3.28
CA VAL A 16 9.49 -14.15 -4.01
C VAL A 16 8.49 -13.21 -3.34
N ARG A 17 8.68 -11.91 -3.55
CA ARG A 17 7.74 -10.86 -3.15
C ARG A 17 7.12 -10.27 -4.41
N VAL A 18 5.80 -10.17 -4.45
CA VAL A 18 5.04 -9.56 -5.54
C VAL A 18 4.42 -8.28 -5.01
N VAL A 19 4.49 -7.19 -5.77
CA VAL A 19 3.66 -6.00 -5.54
C VAL A 19 2.79 -5.81 -6.78
N THR A 20 1.47 -5.71 -6.59
CA THR A 20 0.50 -5.50 -7.68
C THR A 20 -0.08 -4.10 -7.60
N LEU A 21 -0.37 -3.49 -8.75
CA LEU A 21 -1.27 -2.35 -8.90
C LEU A 21 -2.62 -2.93 -9.37
N THR A 22 -3.65 -2.84 -8.55
CA THR A 22 -4.98 -3.42 -8.84
C THR A 22 -6.05 -2.32 -8.80
N GLU A 23 -7.02 -2.35 -9.69
CA GLU A 23 -8.18 -1.45 -9.64
C GLU A 23 -9.21 -1.95 -8.60
N VAL A 24 -9.81 -1.05 -7.80
CA VAL A 24 -10.65 -1.42 -6.65
C VAL A 24 -11.91 -2.21 -7.07
N GLY A 25 -12.70 -1.70 -8.02
CA GLY A 25 -14.06 -2.19 -8.30
C GLY A 25 -14.11 -3.42 -9.22
N THR A 26 -13.28 -3.47 -10.26
CA THR A 26 -13.18 -4.62 -11.19
C THR A 26 -12.19 -5.69 -10.72
N HIS A 27 -11.35 -5.36 -9.74
CA HIS A 27 -10.19 -6.16 -9.30
C HIS A 27 -9.19 -6.46 -10.44
N ALA A 28 -9.20 -5.70 -11.53
CA ALA A 28 -8.25 -5.85 -12.62
C ALA A 28 -6.83 -5.50 -12.16
N VAL A 29 -5.87 -6.41 -12.40
CA VAL A 29 -4.45 -6.13 -12.16
C VAL A 29 -3.93 -5.30 -13.33
N LEU A 30 -3.65 -4.02 -13.07
CA LEU A 30 -3.14 -3.06 -14.06
C LEU A 30 -1.64 -3.28 -14.31
N ASP A 31 -0.86 -3.56 -13.26
CA ASP A 31 0.57 -3.84 -13.36
C ASP A 31 1.07 -4.66 -12.14
N ALA A 32 2.26 -5.25 -12.25
CA ALA A 32 2.91 -5.97 -11.15
C ALA A 32 4.45 -5.93 -11.22
N ARG A 33 5.10 -5.97 -10.05
CA ARG A 33 6.54 -6.17 -9.89
C ARG A 33 6.80 -7.41 -9.04
N VAL A 34 7.87 -8.13 -9.34
CA VAL A 34 8.28 -9.35 -8.62
C VAL A 34 9.76 -9.23 -8.24
N GLY A 35 10.05 -9.29 -6.94
CA GLY A 35 11.39 -9.34 -6.36
C GLY A 35 11.61 -10.58 -5.50
N GLY A 36 12.76 -10.66 -4.84
CA GLY A 36 13.04 -11.62 -3.77
C GLY A 36 12.55 -11.14 -2.40
N LEU A 37 12.65 -12.02 -1.39
CA LEU A 37 12.28 -11.71 0.00
C LEU A 37 13.07 -10.55 0.63
N VAL A 38 14.27 -10.27 0.10
CA VAL A 38 15.15 -9.17 0.56
C VAL A 38 14.80 -7.81 -0.05
N ASP A 39 14.03 -7.78 -1.13
CA ASP A 39 13.66 -6.54 -1.82
C ASP A 39 12.52 -5.85 -1.06
N SER A 40 12.63 -4.55 -0.82
CA SER A 40 11.60 -3.79 -0.10
C SER A 40 10.30 -3.74 -0.90
N GLU A 41 9.15 -3.87 -0.23
CA GLU A 41 7.84 -3.60 -0.82
C GLU A 41 7.77 -2.18 -1.40
N GLN A 42 8.46 -1.23 -0.77
CA GLN A 42 8.53 0.16 -1.22
C GLN A 42 9.38 0.32 -2.50
N ASP A 43 10.45 -0.46 -2.64
CA ASP A 43 11.32 -0.44 -3.83
C ASP A 43 10.63 -1.16 -5.02
N LEU A 44 9.80 -2.17 -4.74
CA LEU A 44 8.95 -2.83 -5.73
C LEU A 44 7.70 -2.00 -6.09
N ALA A 45 7.21 -1.14 -5.21
CA ALA A 45 6.06 -0.27 -5.47
C ALA A 45 6.40 0.99 -6.27
N ALA A 46 7.56 1.61 -6.06
CA ALA A 46 7.95 2.84 -6.76
C ALA A 46 7.86 2.72 -8.31
N PRO A 47 8.32 1.62 -8.95
CA PRO A 47 8.17 1.44 -10.40
C PRO A 47 6.73 1.20 -10.90
N LEU A 48 5.73 1.09 -10.02
CA LEU A 48 4.30 1.00 -10.38
C LEU A 48 3.63 2.37 -10.51
N ALA A 49 4.32 3.46 -10.13
CA ALA A 49 3.84 4.84 -10.37
C ALA A 49 3.82 5.20 -11.87
N ALA A 50 4.55 4.46 -12.70
CA ALA A 50 4.52 4.63 -14.15
C ALA A 50 3.14 4.25 -14.71
N GLY A 51 2.34 5.25 -15.06
CA GLY A 51 0.99 5.07 -15.61
C GLY A 51 -0.16 5.35 -14.64
N THR A 52 0.10 5.89 -13.45
CA THR A 52 -0.95 6.28 -12.48
C THR A 52 -1.37 7.76 -12.54
N ASP A 53 -1.07 8.45 -13.64
CA ASP A 53 -1.43 9.86 -13.84
C ASP A 53 -2.95 10.07 -13.71
N GLY A 54 -3.35 11.03 -12.86
CA GLY A 54 -4.75 11.31 -12.54
C GLY A 54 -5.47 10.25 -11.70
N MET A 55 -4.78 9.26 -11.12
CA MET A 55 -5.40 8.22 -10.27
C MET A 55 -5.24 8.49 -8.78
N LEU A 56 -6.20 8.03 -7.96
CA LEU A 56 -6.04 7.94 -6.50
C LEU A 56 -5.46 6.57 -6.12
N VAL A 57 -4.20 6.53 -5.67
CA VAL A 57 -3.53 5.27 -5.30
C VAL A 57 -3.62 5.03 -3.79
N ILE A 58 -4.41 4.03 -3.42
CA ILE A 58 -4.74 3.62 -2.06
C ILE A 58 -3.82 2.47 -1.61
N MET A 59 -3.20 2.63 -0.43
CA MET A 59 -2.15 1.73 0.07
C MET A 59 -2.30 1.42 1.57
N ASP A 60 -1.91 0.22 2.02
CA ASP A 60 -1.82 -0.12 3.46
C ASP A 60 -0.49 0.35 4.11
N ARG A 61 -0.44 0.24 5.43
CA ARG A 61 0.63 0.64 6.37
C ARG A 61 2.07 0.24 6.04
N GLY A 62 2.30 -0.68 5.09
CA GLY A 62 3.63 -1.03 4.60
C GLY A 62 4.27 0.08 3.75
N PHE A 63 3.45 0.89 3.08
CA PHE A 63 3.91 1.84 2.06
C PHE A 63 4.09 3.28 2.57
N VAL A 64 4.03 3.51 3.90
CA VAL A 64 4.28 4.83 4.50
C VAL A 64 5.78 5.17 4.44
N GLY A 65 6.23 5.59 3.26
CA GLY A 65 7.60 6.01 2.97
C GLY A 65 7.61 7.18 2.00
N VAL A 66 8.40 8.21 2.31
CA VAL A 66 8.50 9.44 1.49
C VAL A 66 8.96 9.15 0.06
N ASN A 67 9.70 8.05 -0.16
CA ASN A 67 10.09 7.65 -1.52
C ASN A 67 8.87 7.24 -2.35
N VAL A 68 8.11 6.25 -1.89
CA VAL A 68 6.88 5.78 -2.56
C VAL A 68 5.92 6.93 -2.79
N TRP A 69 5.67 7.73 -1.74
CA TRP A 69 4.85 8.94 -1.82
C TRP A 69 5.26 9.85 -2.98
N GLN A 70 6.56 10.17 -3.07
CA GLN A 70 7.07 11.08 -4.09
C GLN A 70 7.09 10.49 -5.49
N GLU A 71 7.25 9.18 -5.67
CA GLU A 71 7.21 8.59 -7.01
C GLU A 71 5.78 8.60 -7.57
N PHE A 72 4.77 8.29 -6.74
CA PHE A 72 3.36 8.42 -7.15
C PHE A 72 2.96 9.88 -7.41
N THR A 73 3.25 10.82 -6.51
CA THR A 73 2.84 12.23 -6.72
C THR A 73 3.61 12.95 -7.84
N LYS A 74 4.85 12.56 -8.14
CA LYS A 74 5.56 13.05 -9.35
C LYS A 74 4.97 12.48 -10.65
N ALA A 75 4.37 11.29 -10.60
CA ALA A 75 3.75 10.66 -11.74
C ALA A 75 2.31 11.14 -12.00
N GLY A 76 1.86 12.20 -11.30
CA GLY A 76 0.52 12.76 -11.43
C GLY A 76 -0.57 12.03 -10.64
N ALA A 77 -0.20 11.07 -9.78
CA ALA A 77 -1.15 10.35 -8.94
C ALA A 77 -1.35 11.04 -7.59
N HIS A 78 -2.56 10.93 -7.04
CA HIS A 78 -2.81 11.19 -5.63
C HIS A 78 -2.54 9.93 -4.80
N ALA A 79 -2.21 10.09 -3.53
CA ALA A 79 -1.91 9.01 -2.60
C ALA A 79 -2.89 9.01 -1.42
N LEU A 80 -3.36 7.82 -1.03
CA LEU A 80 -4.13 7.60 0.19
C LEU A 80 -3.57 6.39 0.94
N ILE A 81 -2.71 6.65 1.93
CA ILE A 81 -1.95 5.60 2.61
C ILE A 81 -2.43 5.44 4.05
N ARG A 82 -2.93 4.26 4.44
CA ARG A 82 -3.16 3.94 5.85
C ARG A 82 -1.84 3.97 6.59
N ALA A 83 -1.82 4.59 7.76
CA ALA A 83 -0.63 4.73 8.57
C ALA A 83 -0.79 4.11 9.95
N LYS A 84 0.33 3.65 10.51
CA LYS A 84 0.41 3.34 11.94
C LYS A 84 0.20 4.63 12.73
N THR A 85 -0.46 4.52 13.89
CA THR A 85 -0.82 5.69 14.72
C THR A 85 0.37 6.52 15.21
N ASN A 86 1.62 6.05 15.06
CA ASN A 86 2.85 6.78 15.39
C ASN A 86 3.41 7.66 14.25
N ASN A 87 2.93 7.48 13.02
CA ASN A 87 3.31 8.32 11.88
C ASN A 87 2.49 9.62 11.87
N ALA A 88 3.12 10.72 11.45
CA ALA A 88 2.46 12.04 11.30
C ALA A 88 1.73 12.53 12.57
N ARG A 89 2.23 12.18 13.78
CA ARG A 89 1.56 12.44 15.07
C ARG A 89 1.45 13.90 15.51
N THR A 90 2.22 14.80 14.92
CA THR A 90 2.28 16.20 15.35
C THR A 90 1.54 17.06 14.32
N PRO A 91 0.34 17.58 14.64
CA PRO A 91 -0.34 18.55 13.82
C PRO A 91 0.54 19.78 13.61
N VAL A 92 0.58 20.26 12.38
CA VAL A 92 1.11 21.57 12.00
C VAL A 92 -0.04 22.59 11.96
N GLU A 93 -1.22 22.15 11.53
CA GLU A 93 -2.42 22.97 11.33
C GLU A 93 -3.66 22.07 11.40
N HIS A 94 -4.76 22.53 12.00
CA HIS A 94 -6.05 21.83 12.01
C HIS A 94 -6.98 22.43 10.96
N LEU A 95 -7.73 21.58 10.26
CA LEU A 95 -8.62 21.96 9.18
C LEU A 95 -10.09 21.98 9.64
N PRO A 96 -10.99 22.71 8.94
CA PRO A 96 -12.37 22.92 9.39
C PRO A 96 -13.22 21.64 9.52
N ASP A 97 -12.87 20.58 8.79
CA ASP A 97 -13.51 19.26 8.80
C ASP A 97 -13.07 18.37 9.97
N GLY A 98 -12.18 18.85 10.84
CA GLY A 98 -11.60 18.09 11.95
C GLY A 98 -10.34 17.29 11.60
N THR A 99 -9.91 17.28 10.34
CA THR A 99 -8.63 16.70 9.93
C THR A 99 -7.47 17.66 10.26
N TYR A 100 -6.23 17.25 10.01
CA TYR A 100 -5.06 18.11 10.25
C TYR A 100 -3.93 17.89 9.26
N LEU A 101 -3.19 18.95 8.97
CA LEU A 101 -1.93 18.86 8.25
C LEU A 101 -0.81 18.42 9.20
N ALA A 102 0.06 17.55 8.71
CA ALA A 102 1.24 17.07 9.42
C ALA A 102 2.42 16.93 8.44
N LYS A 103 3.59 16.56 8.95
CA LYS A 103 4.80 16.32 8.15
C LYS A 103 5.33 14.92 8.35
N ILE A 104 5.69 14.24 7.25
CA ILE A 104 6.47 13.01 7.27
C ILE A 104 7.85 13.27 6.64
N SER A 105 8.89 12.68 7.22
CA SER A 105 10.28 12.97 6.84
C SER A 105 11.07 11.71 6.52
N GLN A 106 11.88 11.78 5.46
CA GLN A 106 12.87 10.78 5.11
C GLN A 106 14.19 11.08 5.84
N TRP A 107 14.77 10.07 6.46
CA TRP A 107 16.02 10.18 7.20
C TRP A 107 17.09 9.27 6.60
N ALA A 108 18.32 9.78 6.47
CA ALA A 108 19.52 9.00 6.16
C ALA A 108 20.46 9.09 7.37
N GLY A 109 20.48 8.03 8.18
CA GLY A 109 21.10 8.09 9.50
C GLY A 109 20.48 9.19 10.37
N LYS A 110 21.29 10.12 10.86
CA LYS A 110 20.84 11.27 11.66
C LYS A 110 20.39 12.49 10.84
N ARG A 111 20.53 12.46 9.51
CA ARG A 111 20.20 13.59 8.63
C ARG A 111 18.79 13.46 8.08
N GLN A 112 17.95 14.48 8.29
CA GLN A 112 16.70 14.66 7.56
C GLN A 112 17.04 15.02 6.11
N VAL A 113 16.56 14.24 5.14
CA VAL A 113 16.89 14.39 3.71
C VAL A 113 15.73 15.00 2.94
N ARG A 114 14.50 14.59 3.25
CA ARG A 114 13.27 15.07 2.60
C ARG A 114 12.15 15.18 3.62
N THR A 115 11.18 16.05 3.35
CA THR A 115 9.94 16.18 4.11
C THR A 115 8.81 16.48 3.15
N VAL A 116 7.65 15.86 3.36
CA VAL A 116 6.41 16.21 2.66
C VAL A 116 5.33 16.54 3.69
N THR A 117 4.51 17.53 3.36
CA THR A 117 3.27 17.83 4.09
C THR A 117 2.21 16.81 3.64
N VAL A 118 1.42 16.33 4.59
CA VAL A 118 0.32 15.38 4.35
C VAL A 118 -0.88 15.83 5.17
N ARG A 119 -2.09 15.63 4.65
CA ARG A 119 -3.32 15.70 5.45
C ARG A 119 -3.56 14.36 6.12
N VAL A 120 -3.94 14.40 7.39
CA VAL A 120 -4.16 13.25 8.26
C VAL A 120 -5.64 13.16 8.56
N ILE A 121 -6.24 12.05 8.16
CA ILE A 121 -7.65 11.72 8.41
C ILE A 121 -7.66 10.62 9.46
N GLU A 122 -8.44 10.79 10.53
CA GLU A 122 -8.60 9.79 11.58
C GLU A 122 -10.07 9.51 11.84
N TYR A 123 -10.45 8.22 11.79
CA TYR A 123 -11.81 7.78 12.05
C TYR A 123 -11.79 6.46 12.82
N GLN A 124 -12.89 6.16 13.51
CA GLN A 124 -13.07 4.89 14.21
C GLN A 124 -13.96 3.98 13.37
N VAL A 125 -13.60 2.69 13.31
CA VAL A 125 -14.46 1.62 12.78
C VAL A 125 -15.17 0.90 13.92
N ASP A 126 -16.24 0.15 13.62
CA ASP A 126 -17.11 -0.52 14.60
C ASP A 126 -16.37 -1.44 15.60
N SER A 127 -15.18 -1.92 15.26
CA SER A 127 -14.32 -2.71 16.16
C SER A 127 -13.65 -1.89 17.27
N GLY A 128 -13.79 -0.57 17.25
CA GLY A 128 -13.07 0.37 18.10
C GLY A 128 -11.63 0.68 17.65
N GLU A 129 -11.17 0.14 16.51
CA GLU A 129 -9.88 0.53 15.94
C GLU A 129 -9.96 1.96 15.36
N THR A 130 -9.03 2.84 15.74
CA THR A 130 -8.80 4.12 15.03
C THR A 130 -7.94 3.86 13.80
N ILE A 131 -8.52 4.06 12.61
CA ILE A 131 -7.79 4.08 11.35
C ILE A 131 -7.27 5.50 11.13
N ARG A 132 -6.01 5.60 10.70
CA ARG A 132 -5.35 6.84 10.28
C ARG A 132 -4.98 6.73 8.81
N LEU A 133 -5.42 7.66 7.98
CA LEU A 133 -5.03 7.78 6.57
C LEU A 133 -4.18 9.03 6.38
N LEU A 134 -3.26 8.98 5.43
CA LEU A 134 -2.43 10.11 4.98
C LEU A 134 -2.71 10.37 3.51
N THR A 135 -2.98 11.62 3.13
CA THR A 135 -3.15 12.01 1.72
C THR A 135 -2.42 13.31 1.35
N ASP A 136 -2.11 13.48 0.07
CA ASP A 136 -1.62 14.72 -0.55
C ASP A 136 -2.78 15.66 -0.95
N LEU A 137 -4.03 15.19 -0.93
CA LEU A 137 -5.23 16.00 -1.12
C LEU A 137 -5.48 16.87 0.13
N LEU A 138 -4.79 18.01 0.20
CA LEU A 138 -4.71 18.85 1.41
C LEU A 138 -5.98 19.68 1.67
N ASP A 139 -6.84 19.87 0.67
CA ASP A 139 -8.05 20.71 0.76
C ASP A 139 -9.29 19.86 1.11
N PRO A 140 -9.98 20.13 2.23
CA PRO A 140 -11.21 19.44 2.61
C PRO A 140 -12.40 19.63 1.68
N GLU A 141 -12.51 20.76 0.97
CA GLU A 141 -13.63 21.01 0.06
C GLU A 141 -13.47 20.22 -1.24
N GLN A 142 -12.23 20.02 -1.68
CA GLN A 142 -11.89 19.22 -2.87
C GLN A 142 -11.84 17.71 -2.60
N ALA A 143 -11.55 17.32 -1.35
CA ALA A 143 -11.45 15.92 -0.96
C ALA A 143 -12.03 15.71 0.45
N PRO A 144 -13.34 15.42 0.57
CA PRO A 144 -14.00 15.15 1.85
C PRO A 144 -13.37 13.96 2.58
N ALA A 145 -13.26 14.08 3.90
CA ALA A 145 -12.56 13.08 4.73
C ALA A 145 -13.31 11.75 4.83
N ASP A 146 -14.64 11.80 4.75
CA ASP A 146 -15.57 10.68 4.74
C ASP A 146 -15.57 9.93 3.40
N GLU A 147 -15.53 10.64 2.27
CA GLU A 147 -15.34 10.02 0.94
C GLU A 147 -14.01 9.24 0.85
N LEU A 148 -12.91 9.85 1.30
CA LEU A 148 -11.61 9.17 1.36
C LEU A 148 -11.62 7.97 2.33
N ALA A 149 -12.34 8.06 3.45
CA ALA A 149 -12.50 6.94 4.38
C ALA A 149 -13.34 5.79 3.77
N ALA A 150 -14.37 6.11 2.98
CA ALA A 150 -15.19 5.15 2.25
C ALA A 150 -14.38 4.43 1.14
N LEU A 151 -13.64 5.17 0.32
CA LEU A 151 -12.76 4.59 -0.71
C LEU A 151 -11.69 3.65 -0.12
N TYR A 152 -11.12 4.00 1.04
CA TYR A 152 -10.23 3.09 1.77
C TYR A 152 -10.96 1.85 2.31
N HIS A 153 -12.23 1.99 2.73
CA HIS A 153 -13.05 0.88 3.19
C HIS A 153 -13.40 -0.10 2.06
N GLU A 154 -13.82 0.39 0.89
CA GLU A 154 -14.06 -0.44 -0.30
C GLU A 154 -12.80 -1.23 -0.71
N ARG A 155 -11.63 -0.59 -0.66
CA ARG A 155 -10.33 -1.25 -0.89
C ARG A 155 -10.04 -2.38 0.13
N TRP A 156 -10.54 -2.25 1.35
CA TRP A 156 -10.44 -3.30 2.37
C TRP A 156 -11.46 -4.44 2.14
N GLU A 157 -12.68 -4.11 1.71
CA GLU A 157 -13.68 -5.11 1.31
C GLU A 157 -13.23 -5.90 0.07
N ALA A 158 -12.62 -5.24 -0.92
CA ALA A 158 -11.98 -5.86 -2.09
C ALA A 158 -10.85 -6.86 -1.73
N GLU A 159 -10.37 -6.85 -0.49
CA GLU A 159 -9.41 -7.83 0.04
C GLU A 159 -10.08 -9.08 0.64
N LEU A 160 -11.35 -9.02 1.02
CA LEU A 160 -12.08 -10.16 1.59
C LEU A 160 -12.27 -11.31 0.57
N PRO A 161 -12.58 -11.06 -0.73
CA PRO A 161 -12.58 -12.09 -1.77
C PRO A 161 -11.19 -12.70 -2.07
N ASN A 162 -10.08 -12.00 -1.81
CA ASN A 162 -8.73 -12.56 -2.08
C ASN A 162 -8.44 -13.81 -1.24
N ARG A 163 -9.13 -13.99 -0.10
CA ARG A 163 -9.08 -15.25 0.64
C ARG A 163 -9.45 -16.43 -0.25
N GLN A 164 -10.29 -16.26 -1.28
CA GLN A 164 -10.56 -17.30 -2.27
C GLN A 164 -9.38 -17.58 -3.20
N ILE A 165 -8.58 -16.60 -3.63
CA ILE A 165 -7.41 -16.87 -4.49
C ILE A 165 -6.33 -17.65 -3.71
N GLU A 166 -6.08 -17.26 -2.45
CA GLU A 166 -5.15 -18.01 -1.58
C GLU A 166 -5.70 -19.37 -1.12
N THR A 167 -7.03 -19.56 -1.05
CA THR A 167 -7.63 -20.82 -0.54
C THR A 167 -8.03 -21.81 -1.65
N PHE A 168 -8.62 -21.37 -2.76
CA PHE A 168 -9.05 -22.27 -3.84
C PHE A 168 -7.89 -22.76 -4.71
N GLN A 169 -6.78 -22.01 -4.82
CA GLN A 169 -5.54 -22.56 -5.39
C GLN A 169 -4.75 -23.41 -4.38
N ARG A 170 -5.14 -23.40 -3.08
CA ARG A 170 -4.65 -24.30 -2.02
C ARG A 170 -5.66 -25.42 -1.72
N GLY A 171 -6.10 -26.12 -2.76
CA GLY A 171 -6.69 -27.46 -2.58
C GLY A 171 -5.78 -28.32 -1.68
N PRO A 172 -6.33 -29.12 -0.75
CA PRO A 172 -5.58 -29.68 0.36
C PRO A 172 -4.33 -30.44 -0.10
N GLN A 173 -3.17 -29.93 0.28
CA GLN A 173 -1.84 -30.51 0.06
C GLN A 173 -1.34 -30.63 -1.40
N GLN A 174 -1.92 -29.92 -2.39
CA GLN A 174 -1.34 -29.88 -3.74
C GLN A 174 -0.28 -28.78 -3.90
N VAL A 175 0.98 -29.16 -3.76
CA VAL A 175 2.14 -28.37 -4.25
C VAL A 175 2.09 -28.35 -5.78
N LEU A 176 1.96 -27.17 -6.38
CA LEU A 176 2.02 -27.00 -7.84
C LEU A 176 3.42 -27.35 -8.35
N ARG A 177 3.53 -28.39 -9.18
CA ARG A 177 4.79 -28.87 -9.76
C ARG A 177 4.86 -28.52 -11.25
N SER A 178 5.92 -27.86 -11.68
CA SER A 178 6.31 -27.77 -13.09
C SER A 178 7.19 -28.95 -13.49
N ALA A 179 6.87 -29.64 -14.59
CA ALA A 179 7.69 -30.71 -15.14
C ALA A 179 8.85 -30.15 -15.99
N GLN A 180 10.07 -30.17 -15.43
CA GLN A 180 11.42 -30.36 -16.02
C GLN A 180 11.73 -29.82 -17.44
N CYS A 181 12.89 -29.27 -17.78
CA CYS A 181 14.11 -28.79 -17.08
C CYS A 181 14.93 -27.98 -18.15
N ALA A 182 15.88 -27.08 -17.86
CA ALA A 182 16.91 -27.16 -16.84
C ALA A 182 17.47 -25.78 -16.40
N CYS A 183 17.05 -25.26 -15.25
CA CYS A 183 17.86 -24.45 -14.31
C CYS A 183 17.06 -24.00 -13.06
N GLY A 184 16.80 -24.91 -12.11
CA GLY A 184 16.34 -24.57 -10.74
C GLY A 184 14.85 -24.16 -10.57
N PRO A 185 14.09 -24.77 -9.63
CA PRO A 185 12.63 -24.55 -9.52
C PRO A 185 12.22 -23.30 -8.71
N ARG A 186 11.15 -22.63 -9.17
CA ARG A 186 10.35 -21.57 -8.48
C ARG A 186 8.91 -22.09 -8.26
N LYS A 187 8.09 -21.61 -7.31
CA LYS A 187 8.15 -20.45 -6.40
C LYS A 187 7.66 -20.86 -4.99
N ASP A 188 7.88 -20.00 -4.00
CA ASP A 188 6.82 -19.53 -3.08
C ASP A 188 6.66 -18.02 -3.29
N SER A 189 5.47 -17.41 -3.10
CA SER A 189 5.29 -15.98 -3.36
C SER A 189 4.36 -15.25 -2.37
N TRP A 190 4.87 -14.23 -1.69
CA TRP A 190 4.09 -13.28 -0.89
C TRP A 190 3.65 -12.12 -1.76
N ALA A 191 2.35 -11.86 -1.88
CA ALA A 191 1.82 -10.77 -2.69
C ALA A 191 1.27 -9.63 -1.82
N HIS A 192 1.81 -8.44 -2.00
CA HIS A 192 1.33 -7.20 -1.40
C HIS A 192 0.60 -6.41 -2.50
N ARG A 193 -0.47 -5.68 -2.13
CA ARG A 193 -1.30 -4.95 -3.10
C ARG A 193 -1.22 -3.44 -2.85
N VAL A 194 -0.82 -2.72 -3.89
CA VAL A 194 -1.10 -1.31 -4.10
C VAL A 194 -2.39 -1.27 -4.93
N THR A 195 -3.35 -0.41 -4.57
CA THR A 195 -4.67 -0.42 -5.22
C THR A 195 -4.94 0.97 -5.79
N ALA A 196 -5.24 1.09 -7.08
CA ALA A 196 -5.72 2.35 -7.64
C ALA A 196 -7.25 2.39 -7.53
N GLY A 197 -7.79 3.40 -6.86
CA GLY A 197 -9.18 3.79 -7.04
C GLY A 197 -9.30 4.58 -8.34
N MET A 198 -10.05 4.05 -9.30
CA MET A 198 -10.50 4.82 -10.46
C MET A 198 -11.85 5.45 -10.13
N ASP A 199 -11.79 6.54 -9.37
CA ASP A 199 -12.75 7.61 -9.54
C ASP A 199 -11.95 8.86 -9.88
N GLN A 200 -12.35 9.59 -10.93
CA GLN A 200 -11.77 10.91 -11.21
C GLN A 200 -12.62 11.90 -10.44
N PRO A 201 -12.11 12.53 -9.37
CA PRO A 201 -12.82 13.65 -8.78
C PRO A 201 -12.95 14.69 -9.88
N SER A 202 -14.18 15.10 -10.18
CA SER A 202 -14.45 16.12 -11.18
C SER A 202 -14.09 17.49 -10.62
N PHE A 203 -12.79 17.73 -10.45
CA PHE A 203 -12.23 19.01 -10.05
C PHE A 203 -12.61 20.03 -11.12
N SER A 204 -13.51 20.94 -10.76
CA SER A 204 -13.92 22.03 -11.63
C SER A 204 -12.75 23.01 -11.79
N GLU A 205 -12.16 23.06 -12.99
CA GLU A 205 -11.30 24.16 -13.40
C GLU A 205 -12.14 25.43 -13.63
N ASP A 206 -12.67 26.02 -12.56
CA ASP A 206 -13.33 27.34 -12.58
C ASP A 206 -12.66 28.23 -11.51
N GLY A 207 -11.67 29.01 -11.93
CA GLY A 207 -10.80 29.71 -10.96
C GLY A 207 -9.75 30.68 -11.48
N ARG A 208 -9.80 31.14 -12.75
CA ARG A 208 -9.07 32.35 -13.19
C ARG A 208 -9.51 32.93 -14.52
#